data_AF-A0A7S3F147-F1
#
_entry.id   AF-A0A7S3F147-F1
#
_cell.length_a   1.000
_cell.length_b   1.000
_cell.length_c   1.000
_cell.angle_alpha   90.00
_cell.angle_beta   90.00
_cell.angle_gamma   90.00
#
_symmetry.space_group_name_H-M   'P 1'
#
loop_
_entity.id
_entity.type
_entity.pdbx_description
1 polymer ?
#
loop_
_entity_poly.entity_id
_entity_poly.type
_entity_poly.pdbx_seq_one_letter_code
_entity_poly.pdbx_strand_id
1 'polypeptide(L)'
;CLFTVHIVVWMLLLLLTKQSASQAHLGAHFVATLLGFSALAVVGVQGWILHPVGDMDRTLGHSVVGAVVVNMMVAFQLYEVVLALIAPRLRGKHYEMLGHHVVTLYLALLGGSYGYLHYH
;
A
#
# COMPACT_ATOMS: atom_id res chain seq x y z
N CYS A 1 8.81 -15.18 -6.61
CA CYS A 1 8.16 -16.50 -6.44
C CYS A 1 7.09 -16.52 -5.35
N LEU A 2 7.41 -16.33 -4.06
CA LEU A 2 6.42 -16.41 -2.96
C LEU A 2 5.27 -15.39 -3.04
N PHE A 3 5.57 -14.16 -3.50
CA PHE A 3 4.58 -13.09 -3.65
C PHE A 3 3.55 -13.37 -4.75
N THR A 4 4.03 -13.87 -5.89
CA THR A 4 3.18 -14.30 -7.01
C THR A 4 2.29 -15.48 -6.62
N VAL A 5 2.82 -16.43 -5.85
CA VAL A 5 2.04 -17.54 -5.28
C VAL A 5 0.98 -17.01 -4.30
N HIS A 6 1.30 -16.03 -3.47
CA HIS A 6 0.31 -15.39 -2.59
C HIS A 6 -0.82 -14.72 -3.38
N ILE A 7 -0.52 -13.92 -4.41
CA ILE A 7 -1.53 -13.28 -5.25
C ILE A 7 -2.44 -14.32 -5.92
N VAL A 8 -1.86 -15.37 -6.51
CA VAL A 8 -2.62 -16.40 -7.22
C VAL A 8 -3.51 -17.19 -6.26
N VAL A 9 -2.99 -17.59 -5.10
CA VAL A 9 -3.78 -18.29 -4.06
C VAL A 9 -4.90 -17.40 -3.53
N TRP A 10 -4.66 -16.10 -3.37
CA TRP A 10 -5.68 -15.15 -2.89
C TRP A 10 -6.75 -14.84 -3.93
N MET A 11 -6.39 -14.65 -5.21
CA MET A 11 -7.36 -14.47 -6.29
C MET A 11 -8.24 -15.71 -6.45
N LEU A 12 -7.65 -16.91 -6.30
CA LEU A 12 -8.42 -18.15 -6.28
C LEU A 12 -9.38 -18.21 -5.08
N LEU A 13 -8.96 -17.80 -3.88
CA LEU A 13 -9.85 -17.74 -2.70
C LEU A 13 -11.01 -16.75 -2.84
N LEU A 14 -10.77 -15.58 -3.45
CA LEU A 14 -11.81 -14.59 -3.74
C LEU A 14 -12.81 -15.08 -4.79
N LEU A 15 -12.34 -15.79 -5.81
CA LEU A 15 -13.17 -16.37 -6.87
C LEU A 15 -13.96 -17.61 -6.42
N LEU A 16 -13.42 -18.40 -5.49
CA LEU A 16 -14.00 -19.67 -5.04
C LEU A 16 -15.00 -19.54 -3.88
N THR A 17 -15.10 -18.38 -3.24
CA THR A 17 -16.02 -18.18 -2.11
C THR A 17 -17.37 -17.64 -2.58
N LYS A 18 -18.44 -18.44 -2.43
CA LYS A 18 -19.85 -18.01 -2.65
C LYS A 18 -20.22 -16.72 -1.90
N GLN A 19 -19.49 -16.40 -0.84
CA GLN A 19 -19.65 -15.20 -0.02
C GLN A 19 -19.23 -13.90 -0.75
N SER A 20 -18.30 -13.97 -1.71
CA SER A 20 -17.96 -12.83 -2.57
C SER A 20 -19.12 -12.42 -3.48
N ALA A 21 -19.95 -13.38 -3.92
CA ALA A 21 -21.08 -13.11 -4.81
C ALA A 21 -22.21 -12.30 -4.12
N SER A 22 -22.40 -12.46 -2.81
CA SER A 22 -23.40 -11.70 -2.04
C SER A 22 -22.90 -10.33 -1.57
N GLN A 23 -21.59 -10.07 -1.67
CA GLN A 23 -20.96 -8.81 -1.25
C GLN A 23 -19.98 -8.29 -2.32
N ALA A 24 -20.46 -8.18 -3.56
CA ALA A 24 -19.66 -7.74 -4.71
C ALA A 24 -18.91 -6.40 -4.48
N HIS A 25 -19.47 -5.48 -3.69
CA HIS A 25 -18.83 -4.22 -3.33
C HIS A 25 -17.59 -4.42 -2.44
N LEU A 26 -17.59 -5.37 -1.51
CA LEU A 26 -16.40 -5.74 -0.76
C LEU A 26 -15.38 -6.46 -1.66
N GLY A 27 -15.85 -7.35 -2.53
CA GLY A 27 -14.98 -8.01 -3.51
C GLY A 27 -14.21 -7.01 -4.39
N ALA A 28 -14.91 -5.99 -4.90
CA ALA A 28 -14.30 -4.93 -5.71
C ALA A 28 -13.25 -4.11 -4.92
N HIS A 29 -13.56 -3.77 -3.67
CA HIS A 29 -12.61 -3.11 -2.77
C HIS A 29 -11.37 -3.98 -2.53
N PHE A 30 -11.54 -5.27 -2.20
CA PHE A 30 -10.42 -6.20 -2.00
C PHE A 30 -9.54 -6.35 -3.25
N VAL A 31 -10.12 -6.36 -4.45
CA VAL A 31 -9.34 -6.40 -5.70
C VAL A 31 -8.51 -5.12 -5.85
N ALA A 32 -9.10 -3.94 -5.61
CA ALA A 32 -8.37 -2.67 -5.66
C ALA A 32 -7.22 -2.65 -4.64
N THR A 33 -7.49 -3.09 -3.41
CA THR A 33 -6.49 -3.18 -2.34
C THR A 33 -5.36 -4.15 -2.70
N LEU A 34 -5.69 -5.33 -3.22
CA LEU A 34 -4.70 -6.33 -3.65
C LEU A 34 -3.81 -5.80 -4.77
N LEU A 35 -4.39 -5.13 -5.78
CA LEU A 35 -3.63 -4.53 -6.87
C LEU A 35 -2.70 -3.42 -6.37
N GLY A 36 -3.18 -2.56 -5.47
CA GLY A 36 -2.38 -1.49 -4.85
C GLY A 36 -1.17 -2.05 -4.08
N PHE A 37 -1.41 -3.03 -3.20
CA PHE A 37 -0.33 -3.71 -2.47
C PHE A 37 0.63 -4.46 -3.41
N SER A 38 0.11 -5.08 -4.47
CA SER A 38 0.93 -5.81 -5.45
C SER A 38 1.87 -4.89 -6.20
N ALA A 39 1.37 -3.73 -6.65
CA ALA A 39 2.19 -2.72 -7.30
C ALA A 39 3.27 -2.20 -6.34
N LEU A 40 2.90 -1.87 -5.10
CA LEU A 40 3.85 -1.41 -4.08
C LEU A 40 4.96 -2.43 -3.82
N ALA A 41 4.60 -3.71 -3.67
CA ALA A 41 5.55 -4.77 -3.43
C ALA A 41 6.46 -5.04 -4.63
N VAL A 42 5.94 -5.01 -5.87
CA VAL A 42 6.76 -5.16 -7.07
C VAL A 42 7.78 -4.03 -7.17
N VAL A 43 7.35 -2.77 -7.01
CA VAL A 43 8.24 -1.61 -7.07
C VAL A 43 9.28 -1.66 -5.93
N GLY A 44 8.85 -1.99 -4.71
CA GLY A 44 9.75 -2.12 -3.56
C GLY A 44 10.78 -3.23 -3.73
N VAL A 45 10.37 -4.40 -4.20
CA VAL A 45 11.28 -5.55 -4.44
C VAL A 45 12.20 -5.29 -5.62
N GLN A 46 11.71 -4.70 -6.71
CA GLN A 46 12.55 -4.30 -7.84
C GLN A 46 13.59 -3.26 -7.41
N GLY A 47 13.18 -2.24 -6.66
CA GLY A 47 14.09 -1.26 -6.07
C GLY A 47 15.16 -1.92 -5.20
N TRP A 48 14.76 -2.84 -4.34
CA TRP A 48 15.66 -3.54 -3.43
C TRP A 48 16.67 -4.44 -4.14
N ILE A 49 16.23 -5.20 -5.16
CA ILE A 49 17.07 -6.18 -5.86
C ILE A 49 17.93 -5.54 -6.95
N LEU A 50 17.37 -4.60 -7.71
CA LEU A 50 18.01 -4.03 -8.90
C LEU A 50 18.79 -2.75 -8.60
N HIS A 51 18.49 -2.05 -7.50
CA HIS A 51 19.23 -0.86 -7.05
C HIS A 51 19.79 -1.04 -5.63
N PRO A 52 20.60 -2.09 -5.36
CA PRO A 52 21.19 -2.27 -4.06
C PRO A 52 22.27 -1.20 -3.84
N VAL A 53 21.89 -0.10 -3.19
CA VAL A 53 22.81 0.86 -2.54
C VAL A 53 23.65 1.76 -3.47
N GLY A 54 23.46 1.71 -4.80
CA GLY A 54 24.20 2.55 -5.77
C GLY A 54 23.64 3.98 -5.94
N ASP A 55 22.31 4.12 -5.92
CA ASP A 55 21.60 5.39 -6.17
C ASP A 55 21.08 6.07 -4.89
N MET A 56 21.52 5.62 -3.71
CA MET A 56 21.15 6.24 -2.43
C MET A 56 22.19 7.27 -2.02
N ASP A 57 21.73 8.50 -1.77
CA ASP A 57 22.53 9.44 -1.00
C ASP A 57 22.65 8.87 0.42
N ARG A 58 23.86 8.46 0.82
CA ARG A 58 24.10 7.87 2.15
C ARG A 58 24.17 8.92 3.25
N THR A 59 24.43 10.17 2.89
CA THR A 59 24.52 11.32 3.80
C THR A 59 23.13 11.80 4.15
N LEU A 60 22.27 11.82 3.13
CA LEU A 60 20.90 12.28 3.23
C LEU A 60 19.90 11.13 3.11
N GLY A 61 20.20 9.85 3.15
CA GLY A 61 19.19 8.78 3.09
C GLY A 61 18.16 8.82 1.93
N HIS A 62 18.40 9.60 0.86
CA HIS A 62 17.43 9.79 -0.22
C HIS A 62 17.54 8.68 -1.26
N SER A 63 16.38 8.18 -1.72
CA SER A 63 16.26 7.18 -2.79
C SER A 63 15.13 7.59 -3.72
N VAL A 64 15.40 7.66 -5.03
CA VAL A 64 14.38 7.92 -6.06
C VAL A 64 13.28 6.85 -6.01
N VAL A 65 13.67 5.58 -5.87
CA VAL A 65 12.70 4.49 -5.74
C VAL A 65 11.95 4.56 -4.41
N GLY A 66 12.64 4.95 -3.32
CA GLY A 66 12.01 5.23 -2.04
C GLY A 66 10.93 6.31 -2.14
N ALA A 67 11.19 7.41 -2.85
CA ALA A 67 10.21 8.47 -3.08
C ALA A 67 8.99 7.98 -3.87
N VAL A 68 9.21 7.14 -4.90
CA VAL A 68 8.11 6.51 -5.65
C VAL A 68 7.26 5.62 -4.73
N VAL A 69 7.88 4.76 -3.92
CA VAL A 69 7.18 3.88 -2.97
C VAL A 69 6.39 4.70 -1.93
N VAL A 70 6.96 5.79 -1.43
CA VAL A 70 6.28 6.70 -0.50
C VAL A 70 5.05 7.34 -1.15
N ASN A 71 5.18 7.87 -2.37
CA ASN A 71 4.05 8.46 -3.09
C ASN A 71 2.93 7.44 -3.36
N MET A 72 3.30 6.20 -3.73
CA MET A 72 2.35 5.10 -3.87
C MET A 72 1.65 4.78 -2.56
N MET A 73 2.37 4.77 -1.43
CA MET A 73 1.80 4.55 -0.10
C MET A 73 0.85 5.68 0.30
N VAL A 74 1.20 6.95 0.03
CA VAL A 74 0.33 8.10 0.29
C VAL A 74 -0.98 7.97 -0.50
N ALA A 75 -0.90 7.71 -1.80
CA ALA A 75 -2.08 7.55 -2.65
C ALA A 75 -2.96 6.38 -2.18
N PHE A 76 -2.33 5.24 -1.86
CA PHE A 76 -3.01 4.05 -1.39
C PHE A 76 -3.73 4.27 -0.05
N GLN A 77 -3.04 4.84 0.95
CA GLN A 77 -3.66 5.07 2.26
C GLN A 77 -4.72 6.18 2.21
N LEU A 78 -4.55 7.19 1.35
CA LEU A 78 -5.59 8.20 1.14
C LEU A 78 -6.87 7.58 0.57
N TYR A 79 -6.75 6.67 -0.41
CA TYR A 79 -7.87 5.89 -0.93
C TYR A 79 -8.57 5.10 0.18
N GLU A 80 -7.81 4.36 1.01
CA GLU A 80 -8.36 3.56 2.12
C GLU A 80 -9.05 4.43 3.18
N VAL A 81 -8.48 5.60 3.53
CA VAL A 81 -9.12 6.56 4.44
C VAL A 81 -10.44 7.07 3.87
N VAL A 82 -10.46 7.52 2.61
CA VAL A 82 -11.68 8.02 1.96
C VAL A 82 -12.76 6.94 1.92
N LEU A 83 -12.39 5.70 1.58
CA LEU A 83 -13.33 4.59 1.59
C LEU A 83 -13.85 4.27 2.99
N ALA A 84 -12.99 4.26 4.01
CA ALA A 84 -13.42 4.04 5.39
C ALA A 84 -14.34 5.17 5.90
N LEU A 85 -14.16 6.40 5.43
CA LEU A 85 -15.08 7.51 5.73
C LEU A 85 -16.45 7.33 5.06
N ILE A 86 -16.49 6.89 3.80
CA ILE A 86 -17.75 6.71 3.04
C ILE A 86 -18.48 5.42 3.44
N ALA A 87 -17.75 4.34 3.71
CA ALA A 87 -18.29 3.00 4.00
C ALA A 87 -17.97 2.58 5.44
N PRO A 88 -18.91 2.75 6.40
CA PRO A 88 -18.67 2.46 7.82
C PRO A 88 -18.20 1.04 8.12
N ARG A 89 -18.55 0.08 7.28
CA ARG A 89 -18.13 -1.33 7.41
C ARG A 89 -16.62 -1.53 7.28
N LEU A 90 -15.92 -0.61 6.62
CA LEU A 90 -14.46 -0.66 6.43
C LEU A 90 -13.69 -0.04 7.60
N ARG A 91 -14.37 0.57 8.57
CA ARG A 91 -13.72 1.27 9.70
C ARG A 91 -13.16 0.32 10.76
N GLY A 92 -13.62 -0.94 10.80
CA GLY A 92 -13.35 -1.87 11.89
C GLY A 92 -14.29 -1.66 13.10
N LYS A 93 -14.24 -2.56 14.07
CA LYS A 93 -15.22 -2.63 15.17
C LYS A 93 -15.17 -1.38 16.06
N HIS A 94 -13.99 -0.80 16.22
CA HIS A 94 -13.74 0.40 17.03
C HIS A 94 -13.00 1.50 16.26
N TYR A 95 -13.28 1.64 14.95
CA TYR A 95 -12.55 2.55 14.06
C TYR A 95 -11.05 2.19 13.90
N GLU A 96 -10.65 0.98 14.29
CA GLU A 96 -9.25 0.55 14.29
C GLU A 96 -8.61 0.57 12.89
N MET A 97 -9.36 0.21 11.84
CA MET A 97 -8.86 0.23 10.47
C MET A 97 -8.75 1.65 9.94
N LEU A 98 -9.75 2.51 10.22
CA LEU A 98 -9.66 3.92 9.87
C LEU A 98 -8.45 4.57 10.57
N GLY A 99 -8.25 4.29 11.86
CA GLY A 99 -7.10 4.76 12.62
C GLY A 99 -5.78 4.25 12.04
N HIS A 100 -5.71 2.96 11.68
CA HIS A 100 -4.56 2.38 11.01
C HIS A 100 -4.22 3.13 9.72
N HIS A 101 -5.19 3.32 8.81
CA HIS A 101 -4.96 4.01 7.53
C HIS A 101 -4.58 5.49 7.71
N VAL A 102 -5.15 6.19 8.69
CA VAL A 102 -4.77 7.57 9.01
C VAL A 102 -3.34 7.64 9.53
N VAL A 103 -2.96 6.73 10.44
CA VAL A 103 -1.60 6.68 11.00
C VAL A 103 -0.58 6.30 9.92
N THR A 104 -0.87 5.32 9.07
CA THR A 104 0.04 4.93 7.99
C THR A 104 0.12 5.99 6.90
N LEU A 105 -0.97 6.70 6.58
CA LEU A 105 -0.95 7.87 5.72
C LEU A 105 -0.05 8.97 6.31
N TYR A 106 -0.21 9.25 7.61
CA TYR A 106 0.64 10.22 8.30
C TYR A 106 2.12 9.81 8.27
N LEU A 107 2.43 8.54 8.54
CA LEU A 107 3.79 8.01 8.44
C LEU A 107 4.35 8.10 7.02
N ALA A 108 3.54 7.84 5.99
CA ALA A 108 3.97 7.97 4.60
C ALA A 108 4.24 9.43 4.24
N LEU A 109 3.37 10.35 4.66
CA LEU A 109 3.58 11.79 4.49
C LEU A 109 4.83 12.24 5.24
N LEU A 110 5.06 11.80 6.47
CA LEU A 110 6.30 12.08 7.19
C LEU A 110 7.52 11.51 6.46
N GLY A 111 7.46 10.28 5.96
CA GLY A 111 8.54 9.66 5.19
C GLY A 111 8.86 10.44 3.91
N GLY A 112 7.85 11.04 3.27
CA GLY A 112 8.02 11.86 2.06
C GLY A 112 8.42 13.31 2.32
N SER A 113 7.97 13.88 3.45
CA SER A 113 8.17 15.30 3.79
C SER A 113 9.42 15.54 4.65
N TYR A 114 9.73 14.60 5.56
CA TYR A 114 10.86 14.67 6.50
C TYR A 114 12.00 13.73 6.13
N GLY A 115 11.80 12.89 5.12
CA GLY A 115 12.91 12.20 4.50
C GLY A 115 13.74 13.21 3.73
N TYR A 116 14.79 13.78 4.35
CA TYR A 116 16.11 13.58 3.75
C TYR A 116 16.33 14.22 2.35
N LEU A 117 15.48 15.19 1.96
CA LEU A 117 15.21 15.60 0.57
C LEU A 117 15.55 17.05 0.22
N HIS A 118 16.22 17.80 1.11
CA HIS A 118 16.58 19.19 0.80
C HIS A 118 18.10 19.39 0.84
N TYR A 119 18.71 19.36 -0.35
CA TYR A 119 19.90 20.15 -0.64
C TYR A 119 19.52 21.64 -0.56
N HIS A 120 20.29 22.41 0.21
CA HIS A 120 20.61 23.78 -0.16
C HIS A 120 21.69 23.75 -1.24
#